data_AF-A0A3P8ZF41-F1
#
_entry.id   AF-A0A3P8ZF41-F1
#
_cell.length_a   1.000
_cell.length_b   1.000
_cell.length_c   1.000
_cell.angle_alpha   90.00
_cell.angle_beta   90.00
_cell.angle_gamma   90.00
#
_symmetry.space_group_name_H-M   'P 1'
#
loop_
_entity.id
_entity.type
_entity.pdbx_description
1 polymer ?
#
loop_
_entity_poly.entity_id
_entity_poly.type
_entity_poly.pdbx_seq_one_letter_code
_entity_poly.pdbx_strand_id
1 'polypeptide(L)'
;MFLSFTTVVTLLSIFTGGFSAPVNQTAGISWNKIKEGSLKLNNLAKRLLIEEFSHLKTVERDVKMPTVVVEARDKCDPTNLRLDSMPCFRKMVSALKNYRTVFGTISQFKKNCKKVGKTVNKVVKELLIDMKDSSPDSDENWSTVHSWEEPGLCHDSIEKLFSFSILMARVFAPGDPAKHNI
;
A
#
# COMPACT_ATOMS: atom_id res chain seq x y z
N MET A 1 -14.05 64.40 -34.49
CA MET A 1 -14.14 62.98 -34.88
C MET A 1 -12.79 62.58 -35.45
N PHE A 2 -11.89 62.02 -34.63
CA PHE A 2 -10.74 61.18 -35.02
C PHE A 2 -10.19 60.53 -33.73
N LEU A 3 -10.16 59.20 -33.70
CA LEU A 3 -9.56 58.35 -32.68
C LEU A 3 -8.04 58.32 -32.85
N SER A 4 -7.27 58.20 -31.75
CA SER A 4 -5.94 57.58 -31.81
C SER A 4 -5.53 56.92 -30.49
N PHE A 5 -5.88 55.64 -30.44
CA PHE A 5 -5.19 54.46 -29.89
C PHE A 5 -4.10 54.61 -28.82
N THR A 6 -4.44 54.08 -27.64
CA THR A 6 -3.58 53.54 -26.58
C THR A 6 -2.65 52.42 -27.08
N THR A 7 -1.39 52.47 -26.69
CA THR A 7 -0.48 51.31 -26.71
C THR A 7 0.01 51.01 -25.28
N VAL A 8 -0.55 49.96 -24.68
CA VAL A 8 0.01 49.32 -23.49
C VAL A 8 0.78 48.10 -23.98
N VAL A 9 2.11 48.15 -23.87
CA VAL A 9 2.99 47.00 -24.14
C VAL A 9 2.84 46.01 -23.00
N THR A 10 2.08 44.93 -23.24
CA THR A 10 2.05 43.78 -22.32
C THR A 10 3.13 42.79 -22.76
N LEU A 11 4.22 42.70 -21.99
CA LEU A 11 5.21 41.63 -22.12
C LEU A 11 4.54 40.29 -21.76
N LEU A 12 4.32 39.45 -22.76
CA LEU A 12 4.00 38.03 -22.56
C LEU A 12 5.29 37.29 -22.17
N SER A 13 5.49 37.11 -20.87
CA SER A 13 6.47 36.14 -20.36
C SER A 13 5.92 34.73 -20.62
N ILE A 14 6.42 34.09 -21.67
CA ILE A 14 6.19 32.67 -21.92
C ILE A 14 6.96 31.90 -20.84
N PHE A 15 6.27 31.49 -19.78
CA PHE A 15 6.77 30.43 -18.92
C PHE A 15 6.71 29.13 -19.73
N THR A 16 7.81 28.78 -20.39
CA THR A 16 8.08 27.41 -20.80
C THR A 16 8.31 26.60 -19.54
N GLY A 17 7.22 26.24 -18.86
CA GLY A 17 7.23 25.16 -17.89
C GLY A 17 7.66 23.92 -18.64
N GLY A 18 8.90 23.49 -18.44
CA GLY A 18 9.36 22.20 -18.92
C GLY A 18 8.41 21.15 -18.38
N PHE A 19 7.58 20.58 -19.26
CA PHE A 19 6.91 19.32 -18.98
C PHE A 19 8.02 18.29 -18.82
N SER A 20 8.43 18.06 -17.57
CA SER A 20 9.20 16.88 -17.20
C SER A 20 8.42 15.69 -17.77
N ALA A 21 9.00 15.02 -18.77
CA ALA A 21 8.45 13.79 -19.30
C ALA A 21 8.10 12.86 -18.13
N PRO A 22 6.99 12.10 -18.18
CA PRO A 22 6.64 11.19 -17.10
C PRO A 22 7.82 10.25 -16.89
N VAL A 23 8.49 10.39 -15.73
CA VAL A 23 9.49 9.43 -15.28
C VAL A 23 8.78 8.09 -15.29
N ASN A 24 9.24 7.18 -16.13
CA ASN A 24 8.62 5.87 -16.29
C ASN A 24 8.85 5.09 -14.98
N GLN A 25 7.95 5.28 -14.03
CA GLN A 25 8.09 4.89 -12.62
C GLN A 25 8.20 3.37 -12.44
N THR A 26 7.88 2.62 -13.50
CA THR A 26 7.95 1.16 -13.60
C THR A 26 9.26 0.64 -14.19
N ALA A 27 10.14 1.52 -14.68
CA ALA A 27 11.44 1.12 -15.23
C ALA A 27 12.27 0.38 -14.16
N GLY A 28 12.62 -0.87 -14.46
CA GLY A 28 13.40 -1.72 -13.54
C GLY A 28 12.58 -2.49 -12.49
N ILE A 29 11.24 -2.43 -12.54
CA ILE A 29 10.38 -3.30 -11.73
C ILE A 29 10.43 -4.74 -12.28
N SER A 30 10.65 -5.70 -11.38
CA SER A 30 10.51 -7.12 -11.71
C SER A 30 9.13 -7.61 -11.28
N TRP A 31 8.17 -7.56 -12.20
CA TRP A 31 6.79 -7.95 -11.91
C TRP A 31 6.63 -9.39 -11.42
N ASN A 32 7.49 -10.31 -11.87
CA ASN A 32 7.49 -11.70 -11.38
C ASN A 32 7.87 -11.78 -9.90
N LYS A 33 8.84 -10.99 -9.43
CA LYS A 33 9.20 -10.94 -8.00
C LYS A 33 8.05 -10.37 -7.17
N ILE A 34 7.37 -9.33 -7.66
CA ILE A 34 6.19 -8.77 -7.00
C ILE A 34 5.07 -9.81 -6.92
N LYS A 35 4.82 -10.56 -8.00
CA LYS A 35 3.86 -11.66 -8.03
C LYS A 35 4.20 -12.71 -6.97
N GLU A 36 5.43 -13.22 -6.96
CA GLU A 36 5.89 -14.22 -5.98
C GLU A 36 5.78 -13.71 -4.55
N GLY A 37 6.21 -12.47 -4.30
CA GLY A 37 6.13 -11.83 -2.99
C GLY A 37 4.68 -11.60 -2.52
N SER A 38 3.77 -11.22 -3.43
CA SER A 38 2.35 -11.07 -3.12
C SER A 38 1.69 -12.39 -2.74
N LEU A 39 2.03 -13.48 -3.44
CA LEU A 39 1.57 -14.84 -3.11
C LEU A 39 2.16 -15.31 -1.78
N LYS A 40 3.46 -15.05 -1.53
CA LYS A 40 4.13 -15.35 -0.26
C LYS A 40 3.45 -14.64 0.91
N LEU A 41 3.10 -13.36 0.74
CA LEU A 41 2.39 -12.58 1.74
C LEU A 41 0.99 -13.15 2.00
N ASN A 42 0.24 -13.50 0.94
CA ASN A 42 -1.08 -14.09 1.08
C ASN A 42 -1.07 -15.44 1.82
N ASN A 43 -0.14 -16.33 1.44
CA ASN A 43 0.04 -17.61 2.10
C ASN A 43 0.45 -17.46 3.57
N LEU A 44 1.32 -16.50 3.88
CA LEU A 44 1.69 -16.18 5.25
C LEU A 44 0.47 -15.69 6.04
N ALA A 45 -0.25 -14.69 5.53
CA ALA A 45 -1.40 -14.12 6.23
C ALA A 45 -2.51 -15.15 6.49
N LYS A 46 -2.78 -16.01 5.50
CA LYS A 46 -3.71 -17.14 5.66
C LYS A 46 -3.28 -18.09 6.78
N ARG A 47 -1.99 -18.43 6.83
CA ARG A 47 -1.43 -19.32 7.85
C ARG A 47 -1.58 -18.73 9.24
N LEU A 48 -1.19 -17.47 9.42
CA LEU A 48 -1.28 -16.78 10.71
C LEU A 48 -2.74 -16.77 11.20
N LEU A 49 -3.70 -16.45 10.32
CA LEU A 49 -5.11 -16.42 10.67
C LEU A 49 -5.66 -17.79 11.12
N ILE A 50 -5.28 -18.88 10.44
CA ILE A 50 -5.76 -20.24 10.76
C ILE A 50 -5.03 -20.83 11.97
N GLU A 51 -3.71 -20.74 12.01
CA GLU A 51 -2.88 -21.51 12.94
C GLU A 51 -2.66 -20.77 14.26
N GLU A 52 -2.44 -19.45 14.22
CA GLU A 52 -2.11 -18.69 15.42
C GLU A 52 -3.35 -18.10 16.11
N PHE A 53 -4.46 -18.00 15.38
CA PHE A 53 -5.62 -17.23 15.84
C PHE A 53 -6.96 -17.98 15.79
N SER A 54 -7.00 -19.24 15.36
CA SER A 54 -8.23 -20.06 15.39
C SER A 54 -8.86 -20.23 16.77
N HIS A 55 -8.08 -20.04 17.84
CA HIS A 55 -8.54 -20.13 19.23
C HIS A 55 -9.13 -18.82 19.78
N LEU A 56 -8.96 -17.69 19.10
CA LEU A 56 -9.55 -16.43 19.54
C LEU A 56 -10.98 -16.32 18.99
N LYS A 57 -11.96 -16.32 19.89
CA LYS A 57 -13.35 -15.97 19.50
C LYS A 57 -13.36 -14.57 18.87
N THR A 58 -14.15 -14.41 17.82
CA THR A 58 -14.51 -13.13 17.21
C THR A 58 -15.20 -12.27 18.28
N VAL A 59 -14.42 -11.48 19.00
CA VAL A 59 -14.92 -10.37 19.79
C VAL A 59 -14.99 -9.20 18.81
N GLU A 60 -16.15 -8.55 18.71
CA GLU A 60 -16.29 -7.31 17.96
C GLU A 60 -15.37 -6.27 18.62
N ARG A 61 -14.30 -5.87 17.93
CA ARG A 61 -13.29 -4.97 18.49
C ARG A 61 -13.45 -3.61 17.83
N ASP A 62 -13.90 -2.62 18.61
CA ASP A 62 -13.88 -1.22 18.20
C ASP A 62 -12.44 -0.68 18.28
N VAL A 63 -11.61 -1.16 17.37
CA VAL A 63 -10.22 -0.75 17.23
C VAL A 63 -10.15 0.33 16.16
N LYS A 64 -9.99 1.58 16.60
CA LYS A 64 -9.67 2.71 15.73
C LYS A 64 -8.20 2.68 15.32
N MET A 65 -7.84 1.77 14.42
CA MET A 65 -6.55 1.84 13.73
C MET A 65 -6.73 2.54 12.38
N PRO A 66 -5.89 3.55 12.03
CA PRO A 66 -5.76 4.05 10.67
C PRO A 66 -5.46 2.90 9.70
N THR A 67 -6.50 2.35 9.11
CA THR A 67 -6.38 1.19 8.22
C THR A 67 -6.31 1.75 6.81
N VAL A 68 -5.20 1.54 6.11
CA VAL A 68 -5.16 1.85 4.67
C VAL A 68 -5.97 0.77 3.94
N VAL A 69 -7.23 1.07 3.67
CA VAL A 69 -8.15 0.20 2.93
C VAL A 69 -8.02 0.49 1.43
N VAL A 70 -7.97 -0.58 0.63
CA VAL A 70 -8.10 -0.49 -0.84
C VAL A 70 -9.58 -0.37 -1.17
N GLU A 71 -9.98 0.77 -1.72
CA GLU A 71 -11.35 1.15 -2.03
C GLU A 71 -11.60 1.14 -3.54
N ALA A 72 -12.87 1.20 -3.94
CA ALA A 72 -13.24 1.25 -5.36
C ALA A 72 -12.57 2.40 -6.13
N ARG A 73 -12.40 3.56 -5.47
CA ARG A 73 -11.72 4.74 -6.05
C ARG A 73 -10.23 4.53 -6.34
N ASP A 74 -9.62 3.49 -5.77
CA ASP A 74 -8.21 3.18 -5.98
C ASP A 74 -7.97 2.41 -7.29
N LYS A 75 -9.02 2.13 -8.07
CA LYS A 75 -8.92 1.65 -9.47
C LYS A 75 -8.18 0.32 -9.62
N CYS A 76 -8.34 -0.57 -8.65
CA CYS A 76 -7.74 -1.90 -8.65
C CYS A 76 -8.57 -2.98 -9.38
N ASP A 77 -9.62 -2.60 -10.10
CA ASP A 77 -10.37 -3.51 -10.97
C ASP A 77 -9.64 -3.77 -12.30
N PRO A 78 -9.88 -4.91 -12.97
CA PRO A 78 -9.17 -5.28 -14.19
C PRO A 78 -9.25 -4.23 -15.31
N THR A 79 -10.38 -3.52 -15.44
CA THR A 79 -10.56 -2.52 -16.50
C THR A 79 -9.62 -1.34 -16.28
N ASN A 80 -9.61 -0.78 -15.07
CA ASN A 80 -8.72 0.33 -14.76
C ASN A 80 -7.25 -0.08 -14.74
N LEU A 81 -6.91 -1.29 -14.27
CA LEU A 81 -5.53 -1.79 -14.29
C LEU A 81 -4.94 -1.85 -15.70
N ARG A 82 -5.76 -2.18 -16.70
CA ARG A 82 -5.36 -2.19 -18.12
C ARG A 82 -5.16 -0.79 -18.70
N LEU A 83 -5.95 0.18 -18.24
CA LEU A 83 -5.89 1.57 -18.72
C LEU A 83 -4.72 2.33 -18.08
N ASP A 84 -4.61 2.27 -16.76
CA ASP A 84 -3.55 2.87 -15.97
C ASP A 84 -3.45 2.15 -14.62
N SER A 85 -2.43 1.30 -14.46
CA SER A 85 -2.21 0.52 -13.24
C SER A 85 -1.59 1.33 -12.10
N MET A 86 -1.10 2.54 -12.35
CA MET A 86 -0.33 3.31 -11.37
C MET A 86 -1.12 3.76 -10.13
N PRO A 87 -2.40 4.18 -10.21
CA PRO A 87 -3.20 4.52 -9.04
C PRO A 87 -3.31 3.34 -8.07
N CYS A 88 -3.66 2.16 -8.58
CA CYS A 88 -3.76 0.95 -7.78
C CYS A 88 -2.38 0.53 -7.23
N PHE A 89 -1.33 0.57 -8.05
CA PHE A 89 0.03 0.23 -7.63
C PHE A 89 0.48 1.08 -6.44
N ARG A 90 0.32 2.41 -6.53
CA ARG A 90 0.66 3.33 -5.44
C ARG A 90 -0.16 3.06 -4.18
N LYS A 91 -1.43 2.69 -4.34
CA LYS A 91 -2.27 2.30 -3.20
C LYS A 91 -1.77 1.03 -2.52
N MET A 92 -1.40 0.01 -3.29
CA MET A 92 -0.83 -1.24 -2.75
C MET A 92 0.46 -0.98 -1.97
N VAL A 93 1.34 -0.12 -2.51
CA VAL A 93 2.56 0.32 -1.84
C VAL A 93 2.27 1.08 -0.54
N SER A 94 1.32 2.02 -0.56
CA SER A 94 0.89 2.77 0.63
C SER A 94 0.32 1.84 1.71
N ALA A 95 -0.49 0.86 1.33
CA ALA A 95 -1.03 -0.13 2.25
C ALA A 95 0.07 -1.01 2.87
N LEU A 96 1.05 -1.46 2.07
CA LEU A 96 2.20 -2.22 2.59
C LEU A 96 3.01 -1.42 3.61
N LYS A 97 3.24 -0.13 3.38
CA LYS A 97 3.89 0.75 4.36
C LYS A 97 3.10 0.83 5.66
N ASN A 98 1.79 0.99 5.59
CA ASN A 98 0.94 0.98 6.77
C ASN A 98 1.09 -0.34 7.55
N TYR A 99 1.06 -1.50 6.88
CA TYR A 99 1.31 -2.79 7.53
C TYR A 99 2.73 -2.92 8.10
N ARG A 100 3.75 -2.38 7.41
CA ARG A 100 5.12 -2.33 7.93
C ARG A 100 5.19 -1.53 9.22
N THR A 101 4.53 -0.37 9.28
CA THR A 101 4.45 0.45 10.49
C THR A 101 3.68 -0.27 11.59
N VAL A 102 2.53 -0.88 11.28
CA VAL A 102 1.72 -1.66 12.22
C VAL A 102 2.52 -2.80 12.82
N PHE A 103 3.12 -3.67 12.01
CA PHE A 103 3.85 -4.85 12.47
C PHE A 103 5.30 -4.58 12.90
N GLY A 104 5.80 -3.36 12.70
CA GLY A 104 7.18 -2.95 13.01
C GLY A 104 7.29 -1.94 14.14
N THR A 105 6.71 -0.76 13.95
CA THR A 105 6.93 0.44 14.80
C THR A 105 5.85 0.60 15.86
N ILE A 106 4.58 0.50 15.47
CA ILE A 106 3.43 0.74 16.36
C ILE A 106 3.28 -0.41 17.33
N SER A 107 3.34 -1.63 16.78
CA SER A 107 3.02 -2.78 17.58
C SER A 107 4.07 -3.07 18.63
N GLN A 108 5.37 -2.93 18.30
CA GLN A 108 6.50 -3.50 19.04
C GLN A 108 6.07 -4.71 19.88
N PHE A 109 5.29 -5.62 19.28
CA PHE A 109 4.44 -6.54 20.01
C PHE A 109 5.33 -7.22 21.05
N LYS A 110 5.09 -6.97 22.35
CA LYS A 110 6.07 -7.32 23.38
C LYS A 110 5.95 -8.78 23.76
N LYS A 111 4.76 -9.36 23.58
CA LYS A 111 4.41 -10.70 24.01
C LYS A 111 4.03 -11.57 22.81
N ASN A 112 2.77 -11.95 22.70
CA ASN A 112 2.32 -13.05 21.83
C ASN A 112 2.50 -12.74 20.34
N CYS A 113 2.40 -11.47 19.95
CA CYS A 113 2.45 -11.09 18.54
C CYS A 113 3.85 -10.65 18.06
N LYS A 114 4.87 -10.73 18.92
CA LYS A 114 6.26 -10.34 18.60
C LYS A 114 6.82 -11.10 17.39
N LYS A 115 6.62 -12.42 17.39
CA LYS A 115 7.10 -13.31 16.34
C LYS A 115 6.36 -13.05 15.03
N VAL A 116 5.06 -12.79 15.12
CA VAL A 116 4.19 -12.49 13.99
C VAL A 116 4.63 -11.18 13.33
N GLY A 117 4.75 -10.11 14.12
CA GLY A 117 5.19 -8.81 13.63
C GLY A 117 6.55 -8.89 12.91
N LYS A 118 7.53 -9.59 13.49
CA LYS A 118 8.83 -9.82 12.83
C LYS A 118 8.69 -10.54 11.49
N THR A 119 7.88 -11.60 11.44
CA THR A 119 7.69 -12.43 10.23
C THR A 119 7.00 -11.63 9.12
N VAL A 120 5.92 -10.93 9.44
CA VAL A 120 5.16 -10.11 8.48
C VAL A 120 6.03 -8.95 7.99
N ASN A 121 6.66 -8.20 8.89
CA ASN A 121 7.49 -7.05 8.54
C ASN A 121 8.63 -7.44 7.61
N LYS A 122 9.27 -8.60 7.82
CA LYS A 122 10.28 -9.12 6.90
C LYS A 122 9.74 -9.29 5.48
N VAL A 123 8.61 -9.97 5.31
CA VAL A 123 8.02 -10.21 3.98
C VAL A 123 7.55 -8.91 3.33
N VAL A 124 6.93 -8.02 4.10
CA VAL A 124 6.49 -6.70 3.61
C VAL A 124 7.68 -5.86 3.15
N LYS A 125 8.79 -5.86 3.89
CA LYS A 125 10.01 -5.13 3.52
C LYS A 125 10.65 -5.68 2.24
N GLU A 126 10.74 -7.00 2.10
CA GLU A 126 11.21 -7.64 0.86
C GLU A 126 10.35 -7.20 -0.33
N LEU A 127 9.03 -7.21 -0.17
CA LEU A 127 8.09 -6.84 -1.22
C LEU A 127 8.15 -5.35 -1.61
N LEU A 128 8.29 -4.45 -0.63
CA LEU A 128 8.49 -3.01 -0.88
C LEU A 128 9.78 -2.74 -1.68
N ILE A 129 10.86 -3.48 -1.41
CA ILE A 129 12.11 -3.41 -2.18
C ILE A 129 11.89 -3.86 -3.63
N ASP A 130 11.16 -4.96 -3.85
CA ASP A 130 10.84 -5.45 -5.19
C ASP A 130 9.95 -4.45 -5.96
N MET A 131 9.09 -3.71 -5.25
CA MET A 131 8.27 -2.61 -5.77
C MET A 131 9.05 -1.31 -6.00
N LYS A 132 10.35 -1.28 -5.74
CA LYS A 132 11.21 -0.09 -5.83
C LYS A 132 10.79 1.06 -4.93
N ASP A 133 10.08 0.76 -3.84
CA ASP A 133 9.76 1.74 -2.82
C ASP A 133 10.59 1.55 -1.56
N SER A 134 11.76 2.20 -1.56
CA SER A 134 12.67 2.23 -0.40
C SER A 134 12.41 3.43 0.52
N SER A 135 11.40 4.25 0.22
CA SER A 135 11.17 5.48 0.97
C SER A 135 10.78 5.18 2.42
N PRO A 136 11.14 6.06 3.37
CA PRO A 136 10.83 5.85 4.78
C PRO A 136 9.32 5.69 4.98
N ASP A 137 8.97 4.94 6.03
CA ASP A 137 7.58 4.80 6.45
C ASP A 137 7.05 6.21 6.81
N SER A 138 5.76 6.49 6.55
CA SER A 138 5.20 7.80 6.86
C SER A 138 5.26 8.09 8.35
N ASP A 139 5.63 9.32 8.72
CA ASP A 139 5.65 9.86 10.10
C ASP A 139 4.23 10.07 10.66
N GLU A 140 3.30 9.14 10.43
CA GLU A 140 2.00 9.19 11.09
C GLU A 140 2.23 9.06 12.60
N ASN A 141 1.67 10.00 13.36
CA ASN A 141 1.82 10.04 14.81
C ASN A 141 0.86 9.02 15.43
N TRP A 142 1.34 7.79 15.58
CA TRP A 142 0.58 6.70 16.15
C TRP A 142 0.62 6.72 17.68
N SER A 143 -0.55 6.52 18.31
CA SER A 143 -0.66 6.40 19.76
C SER A 143 0.03 5.14 20.27
N THR A 144 0.65 5.22 21.46
CA THR A 144 1.24 4.08 22.15
C THR A 144 0.20 2.99 22.38
N VAL A 145 0.49 1.77 21.92
CA VAL A 145 -0.36 0.59 22.16
C VAL A 145 -0.25 0.13 23.61
N HIS A 146 -1.38 -0.02 24.29
CA HIS A 146 -1.40 -0.60 25.63
C HIS A 146 -1.27 -2.13 25.58
N SER A 147 -0.67 -2.71 26.63
CA SER A 147 -0.42 -4.16 26.69
C SER A 147 -1.70 -5.02 26.68
N TRP A 148 -2.83 -4.46 27.10
CA TRP A 148 -4.13 -5.14 27.07
C TRP A 148 -4.77 -5.11 25.67
N GLU A 149 -4.46 -4.12 24.84
CA GLU A 149 -4.94 -4.01 23.45
C GLU A 149 -4.16 -4.94 22.52
N GLU A 150 -2.91 -5.24 22.89
CA GLU A 150 -1.93 -5.98 22.08
C GLU A 150 -2.51 -7.24 21.40
N PRO A 151 -3.20 -8.16 22.12
CA PRO A 151 -3.72 -9.37 21.49
C PRO A 151 -4.85 -9.10 20.48
N GLY A 152 -5.74 -8.16 20.79
CA GLY A 152 -6.86 -7.80 19.93
C GLY A 152 -6.41 -7.06 18.68
N LEU A 153 -5.47 -6.13 18.84
CA LEU A 153 -4.84 -5.38 17.74
C LEU A 153 -4.08 -6.32 16.80
N CYS A 154 -3.35 -7.28 17.35
CA CYS A 154 -2.63 -8.27 16.56
C CYS A 154 -3.56 -9.07 15.65
N HIS A 155 -4.62 -9.64 16.23
CA HIS A 155 -5.59 -10.43 15.47
C HIS A 155 -6.31 -9.60 14.41
N ASP A 156 -6.81 -8.42 14.77
CA ASP A 156 -7.48 -7.50 13.83
C ASP A 156 -6.55 -7.10 12.67
N SER A 157 -5.29 -6.79 12.98
CA SER A 157 -4.28 -6.46 11.97
C SER A 157 -4.01 -7.62 11.01
N ILE A 158 -4.05 -8.87 11.49
CA ILE A 158 -3.83 -10.07 10.68
C ILE A 158 -5.04 -10.38 9.79
N GLU A 159 -6.26 -10.21 10.30
CA GLU A 159 -7.49 -10.34 9.50
C GLU A 159 -7.52 -9.33 8.34
N LYS A 160 -7.18 -8.08 8.65
CA LYS A 160 -7.07 -7.00 7.65
C LYS A 160 -5.95 -7.28 6.66
N LEU A 161 -4.77 -7.72 7.14
CA LEU A 161 -3.65 -8.12 6.28
C LEU A 161 -4.05 -9.26 5.34
N PHE A 162 -4.77 -10.27 5.84
CA PHE A 162 -5.22 -11.37 5.01
C PHE A 162 -6.15 -10.88 3.90
N SER A 163 -7.15 -10.07 4.23
CA SER A 163 -8.06 -9.47 3.26
C SER A 163 -7.33 -8.66 2.19
N PHE A 164 -6.40 -7.78 2.61
CA PHE A 164 -5.55 -7.02 1.71
C PHE A 164 -4.68 -7.90 0.81
N SER A 165 -4.05 -8.93 1.38
CA SER A 165 -3.14 -9.81 0.66
C SER A 165 -3.81 -10.59 -0.46
N ILE A 166 -5.11 -10.90 -0.32
CA ILE A 166 -5.90 -11.53 -1.40
C ILE A 166 -6.01 -10.59 -2.59
N LEU A 167 -6.37 -9.32 -2.34
CA LEU A 167 -6.47 -8.31 -3.40
C LEU A 167 -5.12 -8.12 -4.09
N MET A 168 -4.05 -7.98 -3.30
CA MET A 168 -2.70 -7.80 -3.82
C MET A 168 -2.27 -8.99 -4.70
N ALA A 169 -2.48 -10.22 -4.22
CA ALA A 169 -2.15 -11.43 -4.98
C ALA A 169 -2.93 -11.52 -6.29
N ARG A 170 -4.19 -11.06 -6.32
CA ARG A 170 -4.99 -10.99 -7.54
C ARG A 170 -4.47 -9.93 -8.51
N VAL A 171 -4.21 -8.71 -8.03
CA VAL A 171 -3.70 -7.61 -8.87
C VAL A 171 -2.41 -8.00 -9.58
N PHE A 172 -1.50 -8.72 -8.90
CA PHE A 172 -0.22 -9.13 -9.48
C PHE A 172 -0.20 -10.58 -10.01
N ALA A 173 -1.33 -11.28 -10.04
CA ALA A 173 -1.40 -12.66 -10.55
C ALA A 173 -0.88 -12.80 -12.00
N PRO A 174 -1.16 -11.87 -12.94
CA PRO A 174 -0.58 -11.90 -14.28
C PRO A 174 0.92 -11.55 -14.33
N GLY A 175 1.52 -11.15 -13.20
CA GLY A 175 2.81 -10.47 -13.16
C GLY A 175 2.60 -8.97 -13.30
N ASP A 176 2.72 -8.48 -14.53
CA ASP A 176 2.45 -7.07 -14.83
C ASP A 176 0.93 -6.80 -14.70
N PRO A 177 0.50 -5.90 -13.80
CA PRO A 177 -0.92 -5.65 -13.56
C PRO A 177 -1.64 -5.08 -14.80
N ALA A 178 -0.94 -4.48 -15.76
CA ALA A 178 -1.56 -4.05 -17.02
C ALA A 178 -1.99 -5.22 -17.92
N LYS A 179 -1.55 -6.45 -17.62
CA LYS A 179 -1.81 -7.66 -18.39
C LYS A 179 -2.95 -8.51 -17.84
N HIS A 180 -3.84 -7.95 -17.01
CA HIS A 180 -5.11 -8.62 -16.70
C HIS A 180 -5.87 -8.90 -17.99
N ASN A 181 -6.27 -10.15 -18.17
CA ASN A 181 -6.63 -10.69 -19.47
C ASN A 181 -7.67 -9.87 -20.24
N ILE A 182 -7.36 -9.73 -21.54
CA ILE A 182 -8.28 -9.80 -22.66
C ILE A 182 -8.82 -11.24 -22.73
#